data_AF-A0AAJ0CV41-F1
#
_entry.id   AF-A0AAJ0CV41-F1
#
_cell.length_a   1.000
_cell.length_b   1.000
_cell.length_c   1.000
_cell.angle_alpha   90.00
_cell.angle_beta   90.00
_cell.angle_gamma   90.00
#
_symmetry.space_group_name_H-M   'P 1'
#
loop_
_entity.id
_entity.type
_entity.pdbx_description
1 polymer ?
#
loop_
_entity_poly.entity_id
_entity_poly.type
_entity_poly.pdbx_seq_one_letter_code
_entity_poly.pdbx_strand_id
1 'polypeptide(L)'
;MDLVWEDVSDFVDPFGDRRGCLFNSVWTFDLKKDALFLRKNHKLCYTSLNHARKRLLTLDDFGVLHSYRQSLAEERSLSGPYWEPEFNLLPRIKSFIGRILHDFAYTWRHILRRSMNTTTFMKLAFATIWISKLDFIIFERMGFEHVTSRGPYVDVVDLPSWETPVATLLQAGSSWFALTQDTQEGLEMVQRHMASHLLLEDSTINVRIYAILTLRHITLCKAQGNKLTWTRSESLFGDNYISNTAIDMILWATNTTNTEPQPSAINSLPIEIQNRILYYATTSFVASAKLGCKLGVGSPFCWVNNGLQIKLQEVKRHRTESSPVESQIYFAGVMSGLSYKQERVY
;
A
#
# COMPACT_ATOMS: atom_id res chain seq x y z
N MET A 1 -14.73 -7.29 35.23
CA MET A 1 -14.24 -6.84 33.92
C MET A 1 -14.07 -8.08 33.08
N ASP A 2 -14.97 -8.32 32.14
CA ASP A 2 -14.79 -9.41 31.19
C ASP A 2 -13.75 -8.95 30.17
N LEU A 3 -12.60 -9.61 30.16
CA LEU A 3 -11.62 -9.42 29.09
C LEU A 3 -12.21 -10.05 27.83
N VAL A 4 -12.73 -9.19 26.95
CA VAL A 4 -13.06 -9.57 25.58
C VAL A 4 -11.73 -9.64 24.83
N TRP A 5 -11.30 -10.86 24.54
CA TRP A 5 -10.11 -11.10 23.73
C TRP A 5 -10.48 -10.94 22.27
N GLU A 6 -9.92 -9.93 21.60
CA GLU A 6 -10.02 -9.82 20.15
C GLU A 6 -9.03 -10.79 19.51
N ASP A 7 -9.54 -11.66 18.62
CA ASP A 7 -8.71 -12.55 17.82
C ASP A 7 -8.05 -11.72 16.71
N VAL A 8 -6.87 -11.16 17.01
CA VAL A 8 -6.09 -10.38 16.06
C VAL A 8 -5.18 -11.33 15.31
N SER A 9 -5.52 -11.54 14.04
CA SER A 9 -4.82 -12.48 13.15
C SER A 9 -3.39 -12.06 12.77
N ASP A 10 -2.98 -10.82 13.09
CA ASP A 10 -1.64 -10.29 12.85
C ASP A 10 -0.93 -9.86 14.13
N PHE A 11 0.39 -10.05 14.14
CA PHE A 11 1.26 -9.53 15.19
C PHE A 11 1.39 -8.02 15.04
N VAL A 12 0.64 -7.27 15.84
CA VAL A 12 0.85 -5.84 15.97
C VAL A 12 2.12 -5.59 16.79
N ASP A 13 3.18 -5.09 16.15
CA ASP A 13 4.36 -4.58 16.84
C ASP A 13 4.36 -3.03 16.83
N PRO A 14 4.02 -2.39 17.96
CA PRO A 14 3.95 -0.94 18.02
C PRO A 14 5.34 -0.28 17.95
N PHE A 15 6.42 -1.04 18.15
CA PHE A 15 7.75 -0.49 18.27
C PHE A 15 8.39 -0.20 16.90
N GLY A 16 9.04 0.96 16.77
CA GLY A 16 9.55 1.48 15.50
C GLY A 16 8.59 2.41 14.77
N ASP A 17 7.42 2.68 15.37
CA ASP A 17 6.46 3.69 14.95
C ASP A 17 6.29 4.73 16.08
N ARG A 18 6.29 6.03 15.74
CA ARG A 18 6.03 7.10 16.73
C ARG A 18 4.68 6.97 17.43
N ARG A 19 3.68 6.34 16.77
CA ARG A 19 2.35 6.06 17.34
C ARG A 19 2.42 5.02 18.46
N GLY A 20 3.45 4.16 18.44
CA GLY A 20 3.67 3.15 19.46
C GLY A 20 4.21 3.66 20.79
N CYS A 21 4.40 4.98 20.96
CA CYS A 21 4.95 5.55 22.20
C CYS A 21 4.07 5.29 23.45
N LEU A 22 2.80 4.93 23.26
CA LEU A 22 1.88 4.56 24.33
C LEU A 22 2.12 3.13 24.86
N PHE A 23 2.90 2.31 24.15
CA PHE A 23 3.18 0.93 24.52
C PHE A 23 4.53 0.83 25.24
N ASN A 24 4.55 0.20 26.41
CA ASN A 24 5.78 -0.13 27.12
C ASN A 24 6.25 -1.57 26.79
N SER A 25 5.30 -2.47 26.60
CA SER A 25 5.54 -3.88 26.28
C SER A 25 4.36 -4.48 25.52
N VAL A 26 4.65 -5.41 24.60
CA VAL A 26 3.66 -6.27 23.96
C VAL A 26 3.95 -7.71 24.34
N TRP A 27 2.89 -8.40 24.76
CA TRP A 27 2.91 -9.82 25.08
C TRP A 27 2.16 -10.56 23.98
N THR A 28 2.76 -11.59 23.41
CA THR A 28 2.08 -12.39 22.37
C THR A 28 2.12 -13.86 22.69
N PHE A 29 0.94 -14.48 22.69
CA PHE A 29 0.75 -15.90 22.90
C PHE A 29 0.67 -16.60 21.54
N ASP A 30 1.75 -17.24 21.11
CA ASP A 30 1.75 -18.08 19.92
C ASP A 30 1.42 -19.52 20.32
N LEU A 31 0.13 -19.86 20.25
CA LEU A 31 -0.37 -21.18 20.61
C LEU A 31 0.11 -22.29 19.66
N LYS A 32 0.44 -21.96 18.41
CA LYS A 32 0.93 -22.94 17.42
C LYS A 32 2.36 -23.34 17.70
N LYS A 33 3.20 -22.39 18.10
CA LYS A 33 4.62 -22.61 18.45
C LYS A 33 4.85 -22.90 19.93
N ASP A 34 3.77 -22.95 20.72
CA ASP A 34 3.80 -23.10 22.18
C ASP A 34 4.74 -22.10 22.87
N ALA A 35 4.69 -20.83 22.45
CA ALA A 35 5.63 -19.78 22.86
C ALA A 35 4.92 -18.50 23.33
N LEU A 36 5.44 -17.89 24.39
CA LEU A 36 5.07 -16.57 24.87
C LEU A 36 6.20 -15.60 24.54
N PHE A 37 5.89 -14.60 23.73
CA PHE A 37 6.81 -13.53 23.36
C PHE A 37 6.56 -12.29 24.23
N LEU A 38 7.65 -11.68 24.68
CA LEU A 38 7.66 -10.37 25.32
C LEU A 38 8.50 -9.43 24.47
N ARG A 39 7.84 -8.49 23.81
CA ARG A 39 8.49 -7.43 23.04
C ARG A 39 8.47 -6.12 23.85
N LYS A 40 9.63 -5.46 23.93
CA LYS A 40 9.82 -4.08 24.41
C LYS A 40 10.58 -3.29 23.33
N ASN A 41 10.63 -1.97 23.46
CA ASN A 41 11.29 -1.05 22.51
C ASN A 41 12.63 -1.55 21.93
N HIS A 42 13.47 -2.20 22.75
CA HIS A 42 14.83 -2.62 22.36
C HIS A 42 15.08 -4.12 22.53
N LYS A 43 14.07 -4.90 22.91
CA LYS A 43 14.27 -6.30 23.31
C LYS A 43 13.09 -7.15 22.88
N LEU A 44 13.38 -8.28 22.26
CA LEU A 44 12.42 -9.37 22.11
C LEU A 44 12.91 -10.51 22.98
N CYS A 45 12.05 -10.97 23.87
CA CYS A 45 12.28 -12.16 24.65
C CYS A 45 11.20 -13.19 24.35
N TYR A 46 11.48 -14.44 24.65
CA TYR A 46 10.49 -15.50 24.55
C TYR A 46 10.68 -16.53 25.67
N THR A 47 9.60 -17.25 25.97
CA THR A 47 9.62 -18.45 26.81
C THR A 47 8.59 -19.45 26.30
N SER A 48 8.66 -20.70 26.73
CA SER A 48 7.67 -21.71 26.36
C SER A 48 6.39 -21.54 27.17
N LEU A 49 5.24 -21.63 26.50
CA LEU A 49 3.93 -21.65 27.18
C LEU A 49 3.78 -22.88 28.08
N ASN A 50 4.46 -24.00 27.78
CA ASN A 50 4.52 -25.15 28.67
C ASN A 50 5.07 -24.78 30.06
N HIS A 51 6.03 -23.85 30.15
CA HIS A 51 6.52 -23.38 31.45
C HIS A 51 5.42 -22.63 32.20
N ALA A 52 4.64 -21.79 31.52
CA ALA A 52 3.52 -21.05 32.10
C ALA A 52 2.40 -21.97 32.63
N ARG A 53 2.17 -23.12 31.97
CA ARG A 53 1.18 -24.12 32.41
C ARG A 53 1.62 -24.87 33.67
N LYS A 54 2.93 -25.01 33.88
CA LYS A 54 3.51 -25.78 34.99
C LYS A 54 3.80 -24.93 36.22
N ARG A 55 4.09 -23.64 36.04
CA ARG A 55 4.40 -22.71 37.13
C ARG A 55 4.19 -21.26 36.73
N LEU A 56 4.13 -20.39 37.73
CA LEU A 56 4.16 -18.95 37.52
C LEU A 56 5.50 -18.54 36.87
N LEU A 57 5.42 -17.72 35.81
CA LEU A 57 6.59 -17.21 35.11
C LEU A 57 7.11 -15.92 35.75
N THR A 58 8.43 -15.77 35.77
CA THR A 58 9.12 -14.51 36.08
C THR A 58 9.82 -13.96 34.82
N LEU A 59 10.31 -12.72 34.88
CA LEU A 59 11.05 -12.13 33.75
C LEU A 59 12.37 -12.85 33.43
N ASP A 60 12.92 -13.60 34.38
CA ASP A 60 14.16 -14.37 34.19
C ASP A 60 13.95 -15.64 33.36
N ASP A 61 12.70 -16.12 33.26
CA ASP A 61 12.32 -17.26 32.43
C ASP A 61 12.35 -16.95 30.93
N PHE A 62 12.56 -15.69 30.58
CA PHE A 62 12.55 -15.20 29.21
C PHE A 62 13.96 -15.15 28.64
N GLY A 63 14.23 -16.03 27.67
CA GLY A 63 15.43 -15.97 26.85
C GLY A 63 15.41 -14.74 25.95
N VAL A 64 16.54 -14.03 25.88
CA VAL A 64 16.68 -12.90 24.95
C VAL A 64 16.83 -13.46 23.54
N LEU A 65 15.89 -13.12 22.66
CA LEU A 65 16.11 -13.31 21.23
C LEU A 65 17.07 -12.19 20.80
N HIS A 66 18.35 -12.50 20.62
CA HIS A 66 19.29 -11.55 20.03
C HIS A 66 18.74 -11.14 18.67
N SER A 67 18.41 -9.84 18.58
CA SER A 67 17.99 -9.09 17.39
C SER A 67 17.55 -9.96 16.20
N TYR A 68 16.23 -10.12 16.04
CA TYR A 68 15.60 -10.47 14.76
C TYR A 68 15.78 -9.32 13.75
N ARG A 69 17.02 -8.94 13.46
CA ARG A 69 17.40 -8.27 12.20
C ARG A 69 17.83 -9.29 11.15
N GLN A 70 17.84 -10.58 11.48
CA GLN A 70 18.22 -11.64 10.56
C GLN A 70 17.20 -12.78 10.57
N SER A 71 16.85 -13.23 9.36
CA SER A 71 15.78 -14.13 8.96
C SER A 71 14.38 -13.52 8.76
N LEU A 72 14.30 -12.27 8.30
CA LEU A 72 13.51 -12.09 7.08
C LEU A 72 14.35 -12.77 6.02
N ALA A 73 13.80 -13.82 5.40
CA ALA A 73 14.52 -14.69 4.49
C ALA A 73 15.51 -13.85 3.67
N GLU A 74 16.75 -14.33 3.55
CA GLU A 74 17.53 -14.00 2.37
C GLU A 74 16.61 -14.33 1.20
N GLU A 75 15.83 -13.36 0.74
CA GLU A 75 15.01 -13.46 -0.46
C GLU A 75 16.05 -13.79 -1.50
N ARG A 76 16.05 -15.05 -1.91
CA ARG A 76 16.98 -15.57 -2.90
C ARG A 76 16.87 -14.62 -4.07
N SER A 77 17.88 -13.78 -4.26
CA SER A 77 17.91 -12.85 -5.37
C SER A 77 17.77 -13.72 -6.61
N LEU A 78 16.67 -13.57 -7.34
CA LEU A 78 16.43 -14.36 -8.54
C LEU A 78 17.60 -14.10 -9.49
N SER A 79 18.40 -15.14 -9.77
CA SER A 79 19.56 -15.04 -10.66
C SER A 79 19.10 -15.17 -12.12
N GLY A 80 19.27 -14.08 -12.89
CA GLY A 80 18.92 -13.95 -14.32
C GLY A 80 17.41 -13.91 -14.58
N PRO A 81 16.92 -13.66 -15.83
CA PRO A 81 17.48 -12.86 -16.93
C PRO A 81 16.94 -11.41 -16.89
N TYR A 82 17.82 -10.42 -17.08
CA TYR A 82 17.48 -8.99 -16.91
C TYR A 82 16.72 -8.42 -18.11
N TRP A 83 15.42 -8.18 -17.92
CA TRP A 83 14.66 -7.24 -18.73
C TRP A 83 14.70 -5.87 -18.04
N GLU A 84 15.01 -4.81 -18.79
CA GLU A 84 14.97 -3.42 -18.31
C GLU A 84 13.96 -2.64 -19.15
N PRO A 85 12.70 -2.51 -18.69
CA PRO A 85 11.70 -1.70 -19.38
C PRO A 85 11.97 -0.21 -19.21
N GLU A 86 11.69 0.55 -20.27
CA GLU A 86 11.60 2.00 -20.20
C GLU A 86 10.20 2.42 -19.70
N PHE A 87 10.17 3.12 -18.58
CA PHE A 87 8.93 3.59 -17.97
C PHE A 87 8.52 4.95 -18.53
N ASN A 88 7.75 4.95 -19.61
CA ASN A 88 7.13 6.16 -20.16
C ASN A 88 5.87 6.54 -19.37
N LEU A 89 6.06 7.06 -18.16
CA LEU A 89 4.97 7.42 -17.26
C LEU A 89 4.50 8.85 -17.48
N LEU A 90 3.17 9.03 -17.49
CA LEU A 90 2.56 10.35 -17.50
C LEU A 90 2.94 11.11 -16.20
N PRO A 91 3.60 12.28 -16.28
CA PRO A 91 4.04 13.02 -15.10
C PRO A 91 2.90 13.34 -14.13
N ARG A 92 1.67 13.55 -14.63
CA ARG A 92 0.49 13.80 -13.81
C ARG A 92 0.14 12.61 -12.90
N ILE A 93 0.12 11.40 -13.46
CA ILE A 93 -0.16 10.17 -12.72
C ILE A 93 0.94 9.95 -11.69
N LYS A 94 2.21 10.08 -12.09
CA LYS A 94 3.36 9.90 -11.20
C LYS A 94 3.34 10.86 -10.02
N SER A 95 3.14 12.16 -10.25
CA SER A 95 3.12 13.16 -9.17
C SER A 95 1.96 12.95 -8.20
N PHE A 96 0.79 12.51 -8.68
CA PHE A 96 -0.37 12.30 -7.82
C PHE A 96 -0.35 10.93 -7.13
N ILE A 97 -0.37 9.84 -7.90
CA ILE A 97 -0.49 8.48 -7.35
C ILE A 97 0.81 8.05 -6.65
N GLY A 98 1.98 8.45 -7.15
CA GLY A 98 3.24 8.16 -6.48
C GLY A 98 3.28 8.71 -5.05
N ARG A 99 2.75 9.93 -4.84
CA ARG A 99 2.63 10.50 -3.49
C ARG A 99 1.60 9.77 -2.64
N ILE A 100 0.45 9.38 -3.20
CA ILE A 100 -0.56 8.60 -2.47
C ILE A 100 0.00 7.25 -2.03
N LEU A 101 0.72 6.52 -2.89
CA LEU A 101 1.38 5.25 -2.53
C LEU A 101 2.42 5.44 -1.43
N HIS A 102 3.21 6.53 -1.49
CA HIS A 102 4.16 6.86 -0.44
C HIS A 102 3.47 7.10 0.91
N ASP A 103 2.42 7.91 0.91
CA ASP A 103 1.68 8.25 2.12
C ASP A 103 0.87 7.04 2.65
N PHE A 104 0.41 6.15 1.76
CA PHE A 104 -0.23 4.87 2.11
C PHE A 104 0.73 3.99 2.89
N ALA A 105 1.93 3.79 2.36
CA ALA A 105 2.97 3.01 3.01
C ALA A 105 3.39 3.61 4.35
N TYR A 106 3.52 4.94 4.42
CA TYR A 106 3.77 5.62 5.68
C TYR A 106 2.64 5.34 6.67
N THR A 107 1.38 5.52 6.27
CA THR A 107 0.21 5.33 7.15
C THR A 107 0.14 3.90 7.70
N TRP A 108 0.40 2.89 6.87
CA TRP A 108 0.31 1.47 7.23
C TRP A 108 1.66 0.81 7.58
N ARG A 109 2.71 1.61 7.81
CA ARG A 109 4.08 1.13 8.10
C ARG A 109 4.20 0.15 9.26
N HIS A 110 3.30 0.21 10.24
CA HIS A 110 3.32 -0.69 11.40
C HIS A 110 3.00 -2.15 11.00
N ILE A 111 2.24 -2.34 9.92
CA ILE A 111 1.97 -3.67 9.32
C ILE A 111 3.01 -3.99 8.24
N LEU A 112 3.24 -3.07 7.31
CA LEU A 112 4.04 -3.31 6.10
C LEU A 112 5.50 -3.70 6.39
N ARG A 113 6.05 -3.25 7.52
CA ARG A 113 7.42 -3.60 7.95
C ARG A 113 7.54 -5.02 8.50
N ARG A 114 6.43 -5.72 8.74
CA ARG A 114 6.40 -7.02 9.43
C ARG A 114 5.93 -8.14 8.52
N SER A 115 6.02 -9.37 9.03
CA SER A 115 5.30 -10.50 8.46
C SER A 115 3.83 -10.33 8.76
N MET A 116 2.98 -10.57 7.77
CA MET A 116 1.53 -10.44 7.90
C MET A 116 0.87 -11.73 7.42
N ASN A 117 -0.32 -12.03 7.93
CA ASN A 117 -1.10 -13.14 7.43
C ASN A 117 -1.61 -12.88 6.00
N THR A 118 -2.15 -13.92 5.38
CA THR A 118 -2.67 -13.85 4.01
C THR A 118 -3.81 -12.84 3.88
N THR A 119 -4.71 -12.73 4.84
CA THR A 119 -5.86 -11.82 4.79
C THR A 119 -5.41 -10.36 4.71
N THR A 120 -4.54 -9.92 5.61
CA THR A 120 -4.03 -8.55 5.65
C THR A 120 -3.12 -8.25 4.47
N PHE A 121 -2.29 -9.22 4.06
CA PHE A 121 -1.54 -9.13 2.82
C PHE A 121 -2.46 -8.82 1.63
N MET A 122 -3.52 -9.61 1.44
CA MET A 122 -4.45 -9.43 0.33
C MET A 122 -5.13 -8.06 0.40
N LYS A 123 -5.59 -7.62 1.58
CA LYS A 123 -6.18 -6.28 1.76
C LYS A 123 -5.24 -5.14 1.34
N LEU A 124 -3.97 -5.19 1.75
CA LEU A 124 -2.98 -4.16 1.44
C LEU A 124 -2.50 -4.23 -0.02
N ALA A 125 -2.39 -5.43 -0.59
CA ALA A 125 -2.05 -5.65 -2.00
C ALA A 125 -3.12 -5.09 -2.92
N PHE A 126 -4.39 -5.38 -2.63
CA PHE A 126 -5.52 -4.80 -3.38
C PHE A 126 -5.61 -3.29 -3.19
N ALA A 127 -5.41 -2.76 -1.99
CA ALA A 127 -5.35 -1.31 -1.78
C ALA A 127 -4.26 -0.64 -2.62
N THR A 128 -3.09 -1.26 -2.74
CA THR A 128 -1.99 -0.78 -3.59
C THR A 128 -2.42 -0.73 -5.06
N ILE A 129 -3.08 -1.78 -5.56
CA ILE A 129 -3.59 -1.82 -6.93
C ILE A 129 -4.73 -0.81 -7.15
N TRP A 130 -5.65 -0.69 -6.20
CA TRP A 130 -6.76 0.26 -6.25
C TRP A 130 -6.27 1.70 -6.32
N ILE A 131 -5.29 2.06 -5.50
CA ILE A 131 -4.61 3.36 -5.57
C ILE A 131 -4.02 3.56 -6.98
N SER A 132 -3.26 2.58 -7.47
CA SER A 132 -2.58 2.68 -8.77
C SER A 132 -3.53 2.80 -9.96
N LYS A 133 -4.72 2.19 -9.86
CA LYS A 133 -5.79 2.29 -10.87
C LYS A 133 -6.70 3.52 -10.72
N LEU A 134 -6.47 4.39 -9.73
CA LEU A 134 -7.42 5.45 -9.34
C LEU A 134 -8.80 4.93 -8.94
N ASP A 135 -8.86 3.67 -8.50
CA ASP A 135 -10.06 2.92 -8.11
C ASP A 135 -10.33 3.07 -6.62
N PHE A 136 -10.57 4.31 -6.21
CA PHE A 136 -10.95 4.68 -4.85
C PHE A 136 -11.98 5.79 -4.92
N ILE A 137 -12.58 6.16 -3.79
CA ILE A 137 -13.48 7.32 -3.68
C ILE A 137 -12.78 8.40 -2.87
N ILE A 138 -13.00 9.67 -3.23
CA ILE A 138 -12.58 10.80 -2.41
C ILE A 138 -13.84 11.31 -1.70
N PHE A 139 -13.81 11.28 -0.38
CA PHE A 139 -14.86 11.84 0.46
C PHE A 139 -14.36 13.17 1.04
N GLU A 140 -15.13 14.24 0.85
CA GLU A 140 -14.73 15.58 1.22
C GLU A 140 -15.41 15.99 2.51
N ARG A 141 -14.61 16.13 3.57
CA ARG A 141 -15.08 16.66 4.85
C ARG A 141 -15.03 18.17 4.81
N MET A 142 -16.20 18.78 5.05
CA MET A 142 -16.43 20.22 5.03
C MET A 142 -17.25 20.64 6.24
N GLY A 143 -17.27 21.95 6.54
CA GLY A 143 -18.08 22.51 7.61
C GLY A 143 -17.61 22.15 9.02
N PHE A 144 -18.48 22.45 9.99
CA PHE A 144 -18.27 22.16 11.41
C PHE A 144 -18.47 20.67 11.69
N GLU A 145 -17.51 20.07 12.40
CA GLU A 145 -17.62 18.68 12.82
C GLU A 145 -16.90 18.48 14.15
N HIS A 146 -17.64 17.98 15.14
CA HIS A 146 -17.09 17.60 16.42
C HIS A 146 -16.72 16.12 16.42
N VAL A 147 -15.42 15.81 16.41
CA VAL A 147 -14.95 14.42 16.52
C VAL A 147 -14.92 14.00 17.99
N THR A 148 -15.60 12.91 18.32
CA THR A 148 -15.70 12.36 19.69
C THR A 148 -14.41 11.71 20.18
N SER A 149 -13.60 11.15 19.27
CA SER A 149 -12.26 10.63 19.57
C SER A 149 -11.18 11.43 18.85
N ARG A 150 -10.29 12.04 19.64
CA ARG A 150 -9.05 12.62 19.14
C ARG A 150 -8.00 11.52 19.07
N GLY A 151 -7.20 11.50 18.01
CA GLY A 151 -6.21 10.44 17.81
C GLY A 151 -5.79 10.31 16.36
N PRO A 152 -4.86 9.40 16.06
CA PRO A 152 -4.45 9.15 14.70
C PRO A 152 -5.64 8.66 13.84
N TYR A 153 -5.56 8.86 12.53
CA TYR A 153 -6.50 8.23 11.59
C TYR A 153 -6.38 6.72 11.55
N VAL A 154 -5.13 6.26 11.68
CA VAL A 154 -4.75 4.86 11.81
C VAL A 154 -3.83 4.77 13.01
N ASP A 155 -4.29 4.11 14.07
CA ASP A 155 -3.48 3.77 15.22
C ASP A 155 -2.51 2.63 14.88
N VAL A 156 -1.53 2.42 15.73
CA VAL A 156 -0.53 1.37 15.56
C VAL A 156 -1.11 -0.03 15.75
N VAL A 157 -2.29 -0.14 16.36
CA VAL A 157 -3.05 -1.40 16.57
C VAL A 157 -4.12 -1.65 15.51
N ASP A 158 -4.36 -0.68 14.64
CA ASP A 158 -5.44 -0.80 13.66
C ASP A 158 -5.05 -1.79 12.56
N LEU A 159 -6.01 -2.63 12.15
CA LEU A 159 -5.89 -3.44 10.94
C LEU A 159 -6.78 -2.88 9.83
N PRO A 160 -6.45 -3.15 8.55
CA PRO A 160 -7.30 -2.78 7.43
C PRO A 160 -8.71 -3.34 7.59
N SER A 161 -9.71 -2.46 7.66
CA SER A 161 -11.10 -2.84 7.90
C SER A 161 -11.92 -3.07 6.62
N TRP A 162 -11.37 -2.75 5.45
CA TRP A 162 -12.02 -3.04 4.16
C TRP A 162 -12.05 -4.55 3.84
N GLU A 163 -12.89 -4.92 2.87
CA GLU A 163 -13.09 -6.32 2.45
C GLU A 163 -11.78 -6.97 1.96
N THR A 164 -11.66 -8.28 2.14
CA THR A 164 -10.52 -9.09 1.66
C THR A 164 -10.88 -9.76 0.34
N PRO A 165 -10.31 -9.33 -0.79
CA PRO A 165 -10.51 -10.03 -2.05
C PRO A 165 -9.73 -11.36 -2.07
N VAL A 166 -10.28 -12.36 -2.77
CA VAL A 166 -9.76 -13.73 -2.76
C VAL A 166 -8.79 -14.00 -3.93
N ALA A 167 -8.91 -13.26 -5.03
CA ALA A 167 -8.14 -13.53 -6.24
C ALA A 167 -6.66 -13.16 -6.06
N THR A 168 -5.77 -14.16 -6.11
CA THR A 168 -4.31 -13.97 -6.03
C THR A 168 -3.67 -13.62 -7.36
N LEU A 169 -4.38 -13.84 -8.48
CA LEU A 169 -3.97 -13.40 -9.80
C LEU A 169 -5.10 -12.54 -10.37
N LEU A 170 -4.83 -11.26 -10.64
CA LEU A 170 -5.83 -10.34 -11.16
C LEU A 170 -5.30 -9.52 -12.32
N GLN A 171 -6.19 -9.09 -13.21
CA GLN A 171 -5.83 -8.21 -14.31
C GLN A 171 -6.01 -6.73 -13.90
N ALA A 172 -5.01 -5.91 -14.18
CA ALA A 172 -5.07 -4.46 -14.02
C ALA A 172 -4.44 -3.77 -15.24
N GLY A 173 -5.29 -3.13 -16.04
CA GLY A 173 -4.89 -2.69 -17.39
C GLY A 173 -4.67 -3.91 -18.28
N SER A 174 -3.56 -3.94 -19.01
CA SER A 174 -3.16 -5.08 -19.84
C SER A 174 -2.17 -6.02 -19.13
N SER A 175 -1.79 -5.70 -17.89
CA SER A 175 -0.90 -6.55 -17.08
C SER A 175 -1.66 -7.41 -16.07
N TRP A 176 -1.07 -8.55 -15.76
CA TRP A 176 -1.55 -9.46 -14.72
C TRP A 176 -0.72 -9.29 -13.44
N PHE A 177 -1.38 -9.09 -12.30
CA PHE A 177 -0.75 -8.97 -11.01
C PHE A 177 -0.84 -10.30 -10.27
N ALA A 178 0.31 -10.92 -9.99
CA ALA A 178 0.45 -12.08 -9.12
C ALA A 178 0.73 -11.59 -7.69
N LEU A 179 -0.23 -11.78 -6.81
CA LEU A 179 -0.20 -11.39 -5.40
C LEU A 179 0.24 -12.58 -4.55
N THR A 180 1.41 -12.46 -3.94
CA THR A 180 1.99 -13.46 -3.05
C THR A 180 2.98 -12.78 -2.11
N GLN A 181 3.25 -13.35 -0.94
CA GLN A 181 4.29 -12.83 -0.04
C GLN A 181 5.71 -13.28 -0.45
N ASP A 182 5.84 -14.24 -1.36
CA ASP A 182 7.10 -14.82 -1.80
C ASP A 182 7.30 -14.66 -3.32
N THR A 183 8.45 -14.13 -3.72
CA THR A 183 8.70 -13.84 -5.14
C THR A 183 8.80 -15.12 -5.98
N GLN A 184 9.31 -16.22 -5.42
CA GLN A 184 9.44 -17.50 -6.12
C GLN A 184 8.07 -18.15 -6.35
N GLU A 185 7.19 -18.14 -5.34
CA GLU A 185 5.79 -18.56 -5.50
C GLU A 185 5.08 -17.72 -6.59
N GLY A 186 5.39 -16.43 -6.66
CA GLY A 186 4.87 -15.53 -7.69
C GLY A 186 5.32 -15.91 -9.09
N LEU A 187 6.58 -16.29 -9.25
CA LEU A 187 7.12 -16.76 -10.52
C LEU A 187 6.45 -18.06 -10.97
N GLU A 188 6.26 -19.01 -10.04
CA GLU A 188 5.54 -20.25 -10.30
C GLU A 188 4.08 -19.99 -10.70
N MET A 189 3.43 -19.01 -10.07
CA MET A 189 2.07 -18.58 -10.44
C MET A 189 2.01 -18.02 -11.86
N VAL A 190 2.97 -17.16 -12.23
CA VAL A 190 3.08 -16.62 -13.59
C VAL A 190 3.34 -17.73 -14.61
N GLN A 191 4.27 -18.65 -14.33
CA GLN A 191 4.58 -19.79 -15.19
C GLN A 191 3.37 -20.70 -15.42
N ARG A 192 2.63 -21.04 -14.35
CA ARG A 192 1.41 -21.85 -14.44
C ARG A 192 0.35 -21.17 -15.30
N HIS A 193 0.13 -19.87 -15.10
CA HIS A 193 -0.85 -19.13 -15.89
C HIS A 193 -0.40 -18.96 -17.35
N MET A 194 0.89 -18.76 -17.61
CA MET A 194 1.44 -18.75 -18.97
C MET A 194 1.18 -20.10 -19.68
N ALA A 195 1.47 -21.21 -19.02
CA ALA A 195 1.26 -22.56 -19.56
C ALA A 195 -0.21 -22.85 -19.87
N SER A 196 -1.15 -22.45 -19.01
CA SER A 196 -2.58 -22.67 -19.28
C SER A 196 -3.07 -21.94 -20.53
N HIS A 197 -2.49 -20.78 -20.85
CA HIS A 197 -2.88 -19.99 -22.02
C HIS A 197 -2.22 -20.44 -23.31
N LEU A 198 -1.00 -20.98 -23.24
CA LEU A 198 -0.34 -21.62 -24.39
C LEU A 198 -1.13 -22.84 -24.90
N LEU A 199 -1.93 -23.48 -24.03
CA LEU A 199 -2.80 -24.60 -24.40
C LEU A 199 -4.12 -24.15 -25.05
N LEU A 200 -4.50 -22.87 -24.93
CA LEU A 200 -5.81 -22.35 -25.33
C LEU A 200 -5.77 -21.44 -26.58
N GLU A 201 -4.64 -20.82 -26.89
CA GLU A 201 -4.51 -19.88 -28.03
C GLU A 201 -3.54 -20.43 -29.11
N ASP A 202 -4.03 -20.56 -30.35
CA ASP A 202 -3.20 -20.80 -31.54
C ASP A 202 -2.32 -19.56 -31.81
N SER A 203 -1.05 -19.69 -31.42
CA SER A 203 0.14 -19.00 -31.94
C SER A 203 -0.07 -17.63 -32.63
N THR A 204 -0.55 -16.63 -31.90
CA THR A 204 -0.22 -15.23 -32.21
C THR A 204 0.74 -14.70 -31.14
N ILE A 205 1.69 -13.86 -31.57
CA ILE A 205 2.82 -13.34 -30.79
C ILE A 205 2.28 -12.37 -29.72
N ASN A 206 1.56 -12.88 -28.74
CA ASN A 206 0.93 -12.05 -27.71
C ASN A 206 1.90 -11.93 -26.55
N VAL A 207 2.64 -10.82 -26.51
CA VAL A 207 3.50 -10.47 -25.38
C VAL A 207 2.59 -10.15 -24.20
N ARG A 208 2.78 -10.87 -23.09
CA ARG A 208 2.01 -10.66 -21.86
C ARG A 208 2.91 -10.15 -20.77
N ILE A 209 2.42 -9.15 -20.06
CA ILE A 209 3.12 -8.53 -18.95
C ILE A 209 2.50 -9.00 -17.64
N TYR A 210 3.36 -9.37 -16.71
CA TYR A 210 3.01 -9.74 -15.36
C TYR A 210 3.74 -8.83 -14.36
N ALA A 211 3.14 -8.61 -13.20
CA ALA A 211 3.76 -7.96 -12.07
C ALA A 211 3.58 -8.85 -10.83
N ILE A 212 4.68 -9.34 -10.28
CA ILE A 212 4.68 -10.04 -8.99
C ILE A 212 4.76 -8.98 -7.91
N LEU A 213 3.73 -8.89 -7.06
CA LEU A 213 3.62 -7.90 -5.99
C LEU A 213 3.63 -8.60 -4.63
N THR A 214 4.70 -8.39 -3.86
CA THR A 214 4.86 -8.95 -2.51
C THR A 214 4.66 -7.95 -1.38
N LEU A 215 4.21 -6.73 -1.71
CA LEU A 215 4.21 -5.53 -0.85
C LEU A 215 5.61 -5.06 -0.42
N ARG A 216 6.54 -5.98 -0.17
CA ARG A 216 7.96 -5.66 0.04
C ARG A 216 8.68 -5.38 -1.26
N HIS A 217 8.38 -6.15 -2.30
CA HIS A 217 9.01 -6.06 -3.59
C HIS A 217 7.99 -6.04 -4.72
N ILE A 218 8.40 -5.47 -5.84
CA ILE A 218 7.76 -5.66 -7.14
C ILE A 218 8.78 -6.20 -8.14
N THR A 219 8.35 -7.18 -8.93
CA THR A 219 9.11 -7.72 -10.06
C THR A 219 8.21 -7.73 -11.29
N LEU A 220 8.63 -7.13 -12.39
CA LEU A 220 7.89 -7.22 -13.65
C LEU A 220 8.38 -8.42 -14.44
N CYS A 221 7.48 -9.15 -15.05
CA CYS A 221 7.79 -10.26 -15.94
C CYS A 221 7.18 -10.02 -17.32
N LYS A 222 7.90 -10.45 -18.35
CA LYS A 222 7.48 -10.44 -19.74
C LYS A 222 7.47 -11.87 -20.24
N ALA A 223 6.29 -12.34 -20.62
CA ALA A 223 6.11 -13.63 -21.28
C ALA A 223 5.94 -13.42 -22.79
N GLN A 224 6.73 -14.17 -23.58
CA GLN A 224 6.64 -14.19 -25.03
C GLN A 224 6.82 -15.62 -25.52
N GLY A 225 5.72 -16.26 -25.95
CA GLY A 225 5.69 -17.70 -26.20
C GLY A 225 6.05 -18.47 -24.93
N ASN A 226 7.03 -19.38 -25.01
CA ASN A 226 7.52 -20.16 -23.86
C ASN A 226 8.64 -19.44 -23.07
N LYS A 227 9.05 -18.23 -23.47
CA LYS A 227 10.14 -17.50 -22.81
C LYS A 227 9.57 -16.52 -21.80
N LEU A 228 10.00 -16.66 -20.55
CA LEU A 228 9.72 -15.74 -19.46
C LEU A 228 11.00 -15.00 -19.07
N THR A 229 10.96 -13.67 -19.09
CA THR A 229 12.04 -12.81 -18.59
C THR A 229 11.52 -11.86 -17.53
N TRP A 230 12.37 -11.40 -16.60
CA TRP A 230 11.92 -10.53 -15.52
C TRP A 230 12.90 -9.42 -15.18
N THR A 231 12.42 -8.38 -14.50
CA THR A 231 13.26 -7.28 -14.03
C THR A 231 14.02 -7.69 -12.77
N ARG A 232 14.98 -6.87 -12.36
CA ARG A 232 15.41 -6.87 -10.97
C ARG A 232 14.21 -6.56 -10.06
N SER A 233 14.12 -7.25 -8.92
CA SER A 233 13.13 -6.94 -7.90
C SER A 233 13.45 -5.61 -7.22
N GLU A 234 12.47 -4.72 -7.18
CA GLU A 234 12.61 -3.39 -6.57
C GLU A 234 11.85 -3.32 -5.25
N SER A 235 12.46 -2.70 -4.24
CA SER A 235 11.87 -2.55 -2.90
C SER A 235 10.71 -1.56 -2.92
N LEU A 236 9.50 -2.04 -2.70
CA LEU A 236 8.29 -1.25 -2.61
C LEU A 236 8.08 -0.70 -1.19
N PHE A 237 7.60 -1.49 -0.24
CA PHE A 237 7.38 -1.06 1.16
C PHE A 237 8.46 -1.65 2.08
N GLY A 238 9.68 -1.12 1.98
CA GLY A 238 10.81 -1.50 2.82
C GLY A 238 10.83 -0.79 4.19
N ASP A 239 11.77 -1.19 5.06
CA ASP A 239 11.86 -0.67 6.43
C ASP A 239 12.15 0.84 6.49
N ASN A 240 12.97 1.35 5.55
CA ASN A 240 13.50 2.71 5.61
C ASN A 240 13.11 3.63 4.43
N TYR A 241 12.70 3.10 3.28
CA TYR A 241 12.36 3.91 2.09
C TYR A 241 11.57 3.11 1.06
N ILE A 242 10.75 3.82 0.27
CA ILE A 242 9.99 3.29 -0.87
C ILE A 242 10.72 3.65 -2.14
N SER A 243 11.11 2.66 -2.95
CA SER A 243 11.81 2.92 -4.21
C SER A 243 10.90 3.65 -5.19
N ASN A 244 11.35 4.82 -5.68
CA ASN A 244 10.67 5.51 -6.79
C ASN A 244 10.57 4.59 -8.03
N THR A 245 11.57 3.72 -8.25
CA THR A 245 11.56 2.72 -9.33
C THR A 245 10.45 1.69 -9.11
N ALA A 246 10.21 1.24 -7.87
CA ALA A 246 9.11 0.33 -7.56
C ALA A 246 7.73 0.97 -7.83
N ILE A 247 7.57 2.25 -7.45
CA ILE A 247 6.37 3.02 -7.77
C ILE A 247 6.20 3.10 -9.30
N ASP A 248 7.26 3.45 -10.01
CA ASP A 248 7.24 3.56 -11.47
C ASP A 248 6.86 2.22 -12.13
N MET A 249 7.38 1.10 -11.64
CA MET A 249 7.01 -0.25 -12.07
C MET A 249 5.53 -0.55 -11.87
N ILE A 250 4.96 -0.23 -10.69
CA ILE A 250 3.53 -0.44 -10.42
C ILE A 250 2.69 0.41 -11.37
N LEU A 251 2.98 1.70 -11.45
CA LEU A 251 2.22 2.64 -12.27
C LEU A 251 2.26 2.25 -13.74
N TRP A 252 3.42 1.80 -14.22
CA TRP A 252 3.58 1.34 -15.59
C TRP A 252 2.77 0.07 -15.81
N ALA A 253 2.91 -0.94 -14.94
CA ALA A 253 2.16 -2.19 -15.03
C ALA A 253 0.64 -1.96 -15.05
N THR A 254 0.11 -1.09 -14.18
CA THR A 254 -1.33 -0.77 -14.17
C THR A 254 -1.82 0.03 -15.38
N ASN A 255 -0.94 0.79 -16.05
CA ASN A 255 -1.29 1.66 -17.18
C ASN A 255 -0.78 1.13 -18.54
N THR A 256 -0.37 -0.14 -18.63
CA THR A 256 0.18 -0.75 -19.86
C THR A 256 -0.79 -0.77 -21.05
N THR A 257 -2.05 -0.38 -20.86
CA THR A 257 -2.92 0.00 -21.98
C THR A 257 -2.55 1.42 -22.44
N ASN A 258 -1.76 1.50 -23.51
CA ASN A 258 -1.53 2.72 -24.31
C ASN A 258 -2.82 3.36 -24.89
N THR A 259 -4.01 3.00 -24.42
CA THR A 259 -5.20 3.84 -24.59
C THR A 259 -5.06 5.02 -23.66
N GLU A 260 -4.36 6.06 -24.12
CA GLU A 260 -4.62 7.39 -23.61
C GLU A 260 -6.15 7.59 -23.57
N PRO A 261 -6.70 8.17 -22.49
CA PRO A 261 -8.13 8.45 -22.44
C PRO A 261 -8.52 9.17 -23.72
N GLN A 262 -9.57 8.69 -24.40
CA GLN A 262 -9.94 9.24 -25.70
C GLN A 262 -10.03 10.76 -25.60
N PRO A 263 -9.30 11.49 -26.45
CA PRO A 263 -9.20 12.93 -26.31
C PRO A 263 -10.59 13.54 -26.38
N SER A 264 -11.00 14.13 -25.27
CA SER A 264 -12.26 14.85 -25.15
C SER A 264 -12.10 16.27 -25.70
N ALA A 265 -13.21 16.98 -25.87
CA ALA A 265 -13.18 18.41 -26.20
C ALA A 265 -12.40 19.26 -25.18
N ILE A 266 -12.20 18.77 -23.94
CA ILE A 266 -11.40 19.48 -22.93
C ILE A 266 -9.91 19.39 -23.28
N ASN A 267 -9.46 18.30 -23.89
CA ASN A 267 -8.04 18.08 -24.23
C ASN A 267 -7.53 19.07 -25.30
N SER A 268 -8.41 19.69 -26.10
CA SER A 268 -8.04 20.72 -27.08
C SER A 268 -7.91 22.12 -26.49
N LEU A 269 -8.32 22.33 -25.23
CA LEU A 269 -8.22 23.62 -24.56
C LEU A 269 -6.80 23.86 -24.04
N PRO A 270 -6.34 25.13 -23.93
CA PRO A 270 -5.09 25.45 -23.26
C PRO A 270 -5.05 24.90 -21.82
N ILE A 271 -3.86 24.53 -21.35
CA ILE A 271 -3.67 23.84 -20.06
C ILE A 271 -4.20 24.65 -18.88
N GLU A 272 -4.14 25.98 -18.97
CA GLU A 272 -4.67 26.93 -17.98
C GLU A 272 -6.19 26.83 -17.88
N ILE A 273 -6.87 26.65 -19.02
CA ILE A 273 -8.32 26.49 -19.08
C ILE A 273 -8.71 25.11 -18.56
N GLN A 274 -7.97 24.06 -18.93
CA GLN A 274 -8.17 22.71 -18.38
C GLN A 274 -8.07 22.73 -16.85
N ASN A 275 -7.03 23.38 -16.31
CA ASN A 275 -6.83 23.51 -14.87
C ASN A 275 -7.98 24.26 -14.18
N ARG A 276 -8.48 25.34 -14.79
CA ARG A 276 -9.66 26.06 -14.27
C ARG A 276 -10.91 25.18 -14.27
N ILE A 277 -11.15 24.42 -15.34
CA ILE A 277 -12.28 23.49 -15.42
C ILE A 277 -12.19 22.46 -14.28
N LEU A 278 -11.03 21.83 -14.10
CA LEU A 278 -10.82 20.84 -13.02
C LEU A 278 -11.06 21.46 -11.63
N TYR A 279 -10.56 22.68 -11.41
CA TYR A 279 -10.73 23.41 -10.16
C TYR A 279 -12.21 23.68 -9.85
N TYR A 280 -13.00 24.13 -10.83
CA TYR A 280 -14.42 24.41 -10.62
C TYR A 280 -15.32 23.17 -10.65
N ALA A 281 -14.87 22.06 -11.25
CA ALA A 281 -15.62 20.82 -11.33
C ALA A 281 -15.55 19.97 -10.04
N THR A 282 -14.72 20.34 -9.07
CA THR A 282 -14.47 19.54 -7.85
C THR A 282 -14.37 20.43 -6.63
N THR A 283 -14.61 19.89 -5.42
CA THR A 283 -14.59 20.70 -4.19
C THR A 283 -13.20 20.82 -3.58
N SER A 284 -12.27 19.93 -3.92
CA SER A 284 -10.93 19.89 -3.36
C SER A 284 -9.87 19.62 -4.41
N PHE A 285 -8.66 20.12 -4.17
CA PHE A 285 -7.50 19.94 -5.05
C PHE A 285 -7.13 18.48 -5.28
N VAL A 286 -7.32 17.62 -4.27
CA VAL A 286 -7.07 16.18 -4.39
C VAL A 286 -8.12 15.53 -5.31
N ALA A 287 -9.38 15.97 -5.23
CA ALA A 287 -10.42 15.55 -6.17
C ALA A 287 -10.14 16.07 -7.59
N SER A 288 -9.69 17.32 -7.74
CA SER A 288 -9.28 17.88 -9.03
C SER A 288 -8.13 17.07 -9.65
N ALA A 289 -7.12 16.71 -8.85
CA ALA A 289 -5.97 15.93 -9.30
C ALA A 289 -6.39 14.53 -9.78
N LYS A 290 -7.26 13.85 -9.03
CA LYS A 290 -7.83 12.57 -9.44
C LYS A 290 -8.63 12.68 -10.73
N LEU A 291 -9.48 13.71 -10.87
CA LEU A 291 -10.27 13.94 -12.07
C LEU A 291 -9.36 14.21 -13.29
N GLY A 292 -8.35 15.06 -13.14
CA GLY A 292 -7.37 15.34 -14.19
C GLY A 292 -6.56 14.10 -14.59
N CYS A 293 -6.25 13.22 -13.64
CA CYS A 293 -5.64 11.92 -13.95
C CYS A 293 -6.57 11.03 -14.77
N LYS A 294 -7.85 10.91 -14.40
CA LYS A 294 -8.84 10.09 -15.12
C LYS A 294 -9.13 10.60 -16.53
N LEU A 295 -9.21 11.91 -16.71
CA LEU A 295 -9.57 12.54 -17.98
C LEU A 295 -8.38 12.79 -18.91
N GLY A 296 -7.14 12.63 -18.44
CA GLY A 296 -5.98 12.99 -19.25
C GLY A 296 -5.78 14.51 -19.43
N VAL A 297 -6.46 15.36 -18.67
CA VAL A 297 -6.36 16.85 -18.76
C VAL A 297 -5.70 17.51 -17.52
N GLY A 298 -5.15 18.70 -17.71
CA GLY A 298 -4.57 19.55 -16.65
C GLY A 298 -3.05 19.37 -16.43
N SER A 299 -2.44 20.25 -15.64
CA SER A 299 -1.00 20.13 -15.31
C SER A 299 -0.74 19.01 -14.29
N PRO A 300 0.50 18.51 -14.17
CA PRO A 300 0.89 17.66 -13.05
C PRO A 300 0.55 18.30 -11.70
N PHE A 301 0.05 17.50 -10.76
CA PHE A 301 -0.35 18.00 -9.45
C PHE A 301 0.86 18.37 -8.61
N CYS A 302 0.91 19.60 -8.10
CA CYS A 302 2.08 20.14 -7.40
C CYS A 302 2.01 19.97 -5.87
N TRP A 303 0.95 19.40 -5.30
CA TRP A 303 0.73 19.28 -3.84
C TRP A 303 0.87 20.60 -3.07
N VAL A 304 0.68 21.72 -3.76
CA VAL A 304 0.72 23.08 -3.23
C VAL A 304 -0.45 23.85 -3.82
N ASN A 305 -1.14 24.63 -3.01
CA ASN A 305 -2.19 25.54 -3.45
C ASN A 305 -1.96 26.93 -2.84
N ASN A 306 -1.86 27.96 -3.69
CA ASN A 306 -1.61 29.35 -3.30
C ASN A 306 -0.44 29.49 -2.30
N GLY A 307 0.64 28.75 -2.53
CA GLY A 307 1.83 28.73 -1.66
C GLY A 307 1.71 27.83 -0.42
N LEU A 308 0.54 27.28 -0.11
CA LEU A 308 0.34 26.39 1.03
C LEU A 308 0.39 24.93 0.62
N GLN A 309 1.14 24.13 1.38
CA GLN A 309 1.27 22.70 1.10
C GLN A 309 -0.02 21.95 1.43
N ILE A 310 -0.33 20.97 0.59
CA ILE A 310 -1.37 19.97 0.86
C ILE A 310 -0.65 18.76 1.46
N LYS A 311 -0.93 18.47 2.73
CA LYS A 311 -0.22 17.44 3.50
C LYS A 311 -1.15 16.32 3.91
N LEU A 312 -0.57 15.16 4.16
CA LEU A 312 -1.21 14.05 4.86
C LEU A 312 -1.59 14.52 6.27
N GLN A 313 -2.88 14.45 6.59
CA GLN A 313 -3.42 14.70 7.91
C GLN A 313 -3.40 13.39 8.69
N GLU A 314 -2.51 13.29 9.68
CA GLU A 314 -2.34 12.05 10.43
C GLU A 314 -3.29 11.89 11.61
N VAL A 315 -3.85 13.00 12.11
CA VAL A 315 -4.63 13.03 13.36
C VAL A 315 -6.02 13.61 13.10
N LYS A 316 -7.04 12.97 13.64
CA LYS A 316 -8.42 13.45 13.66
C LYS A 316 -8.51 14.71 14.51
N ARG A 317 -9.07 15.78 13.94
CA ARG A 317 -9.25 17.08 14.63
C ARG A 317 -10.67 17.56 14.44
N HIS A 318 -11.17 18.34 15.41
CA HIS A 318 -12.40 19.09 15.23
C HIS A 318 -12.29 20.00 14.02
N ARG A 319 -13.42 20.19 13.35
CA ARG A 319 -13.55 21.09 12.22
C ARG A 319 -14.42 22.26 12.61
N THR A 320 -14.03 23.42 12.11
CA THR A 320 -14.79 24.67 12.16
C THR A 320 -15.22 25.02 10.74
N GLU A 321 -16.16 25.96 10.58
CA GLU A 321 -16.58 26.45 9.26
C GLU A 321 -15.40 26.99 8.43
N SER A 322 -14.41 27.59 9.10
CA SER A 322 -13.18 28.08 8.48
C SER A 322 -12.14 26.99 8.18
N SER A 323 -12.40 25.71 8.49
CA SER A 323 -11.44 24.63 8.26
C SER A 323 -11.32 24.33 6.76
N PRO A 324 -10.10 24.24 6.21
CA PRO A 324 -9.95 23.87 4.81
C PRO A 324 -10.56 22.49 4.56
N VAL A 325 -11.00 22.28 3.32
CA VAL A 325 -11.55 21.00 2.87
C VAL A 325 -10.52 19.90 3.14
N GLU A 326 -11.01 18.79 3.68
CA GLU A 326 -10.20 17.64 3.96
C GLU A 326 -10.67 16.47 3.09
N SER A 327 -9.76 15.99 2.24
CA SER A 327 -10.04 14.96 1.24
C SER A 327 -9.58 13.61 1.78
N GLN A 328 -10.53 12.75 2.13
CA GLN A 328 -10.28 11.40 2.60
C GLN A 328 -10.39 10.39 1.48
N ILE A 329 -9.50 9.40 1.45
CA ILE A 329 -9.56 8.30 0.49
C ILE A 329 -10.34 7.13 1.11
N TYR A 330 -11.25 6.57 0.33
CA TYR A 330 -12.09 5.44 0.72
C TYR A 330 -11.95 4.28 -0.27
N PHE A 331 -11.87 3.06 0.24
CA PHE A 331 -11.93 1.81 -0.51
C PHE A 331 -13.22 1.10 -0.19
N ALA A 332 -14.04 0.80 -1.20
CA ALA A 332 -15.33 0.10 -1.01
C ALA A 332 -16.21 0.69 0.12
N GLY A 333 -16.23 2.02 0.26
CA GLY A 333 -17.02 2.71 1.31
C GLY A 333 -16.36 2.75 2.69
N VAL A 334 -15.16 2.21 2.85
CA VAL A 334 -14.39 2.23 4.12
C VAL A 334 -13.20 3.17 4.01
N MET A 335 -12.94 3.96 5.06
CA MET A 335 -11.85 4.94 5.09
C MET A 335 -10.48 4.25 5.09
N SER A 336 -9.58 4.66 4.19
CA SER A 336 -8.29 3.97 3.95
C SER A 336 -7.16 4.34 4.92
N GLY A 337 -7.41 5.28 5.83
CA GLY A 337 -6.40 5.91 6.66
C GLY A 337 -5.78 7.17 6.06
N LEU A 338 -5.97 7.42 4.76
CA LEU A 338 -5.42 8.60 4.08
C LEU A 338 -6.40 9.76 4.10
N SER A 339 -5.93 10.88 4.62
CA SER A 339 -6.65 12.15 4.64
C SER A 339 -5.71 13.27 4.27
N TYR A 340 -6.13 14.18 3.39
CA TYR A 340 -5.31 15.28 2.92
C TYR A 340 -5.96 16.61 3.23
N LYS A 341 -5.17 17.56 3.70
CA LYS A 341 -5.65 18.88 4.06
C LYS A 341 -4.59 19.93 3.73
N GLN A 342 -5.04 21.10 3.28
CA GLN A 342 -4.16 22.24 3.10
C GLN A 342 -3.69 22.75 4.47
N GLU A 343 -2.39 23.04 4.58
CA GLU A 343 -1.80 23.64 5.77
C GLU A 343 -2.37 25.04 5.99
N ARG A 344 -2.73 25.38 7.23
CA ARG A 344 -3.13 26.75 7.57
C ARG A 344 -1.87 27.60 7.75
N VAL A 345 -1.90 28.82 7.23
CA VAL A 345 -1.01 29.88 7.71
C VAL A 345 -1.40 30.16 9.16
N TYR A 346 -0.43 30.02 10.07
CA TYR A 346 -0.58 30.39 11.47
C TYR A 346 -0.31 31.87 11.67
#